data_AF-A0A2H5V296-F1
#
_entry.id   AF-A0A2H5V296-F1
#
_cell.length_a   1.000
_cell.length_b   1.000
_cell.length_c   1.000
_cell.angle_alpha   90.00
_cell.angle_beta   90.00
_cell.angle_gamma   90.00
#
_symmetry.space_group_name_H-M   'P 1'
#
loop_
_entity.id
_entity.type
_entity.pdbx_description
1 polymer ?
#
loop_
_entity_poly.entity_id
_entity_poly.type
_entity_poly.pdbx_seq_one_letter_code
_entity_poly.pdbx_strand_id
1 'polypeptide(L)'
;MPKRIVEEVVKLINSPSTTGLATLRHYPMERRIYQKFGSCGFSLEIVQSEGGKRRRVYVLVEAQARGAMRGSKTGYEKMGGIVKCVIAEDVDGKLKYRVLRGRYRNMAELFKSVEEVRSAFYEKYRALKPGVAEKEIFHAAGIPDDELLLGV
;
A
#
# COMPACT_ATOMS: atom_id res chain seq x y z
N MET A 1 1.25 -10.02 7.46
CA MET A 1 0.60 -8.76 7.91
C MET A 1 -0.72 -9.15 8.57
N PRO A 2 -1.22 -8.45 9.61
CA PRO A 2 -2.51 -8.76 10.20
C PRO A 2 -3.59 -8.78 9.13
N LYS A 3 -4.41 -9.83 9.13
CA LYS A 3 -5.51 -10.04 8.18
C LYS A 3 -6.40 -8.81 8.05
N ARG A 4 -6.73 -8.17 9.19
CA ARG A 4 -7.51 -6.93 9.25
C ARG A 4 -6.93 -5.79 8.41
N ILE A 5 -5.60 -5.63 8.35
CA ILE A 5 -4.97 -4.58 7.54
C ILE A 5 -5.14 -4.90 6.05
N VAL A 6 -4.93 -6.17 5.66
CA VAL A 6 -5.13 -6.63 4.28
C VAL A 6 -6.57 -6.37 3.86
N GLU A 7 -7.53 -6.85 4.65
CA GLU A 7 -8.97 -6.75 4.37
C GLU A 7 -9.41 -5.30 4.20
N GLU A 8 -8.93 -4.38 5.06
CA GLU A 8 -9.25 -2.96 4.97
C GLU A 8 -8.68 -2.30 3.71
N VAL A 9 -7.43 -2.57 3.36
CA VAL A 9 -6.80 -1.99 2.16
C VAL A 9 -7.43 -2.56 0.89
N VAL A 10 -7.65 -3.88 0.83
CA VAL A 10 -8.31 -4.54 -0.31
C VAL A 10 -9.73 -4.04 -0.48
N LYS A 11 -10.47 -3.83 0.61
CA LYS A 11 -11.82 -3.25 0.57
C LYS A 11 -11.83 -1.85 -0.04
N LEU A 12 -10.85 -1.00 0.29
CA LEU A 12 -10.73 0.33 -0.30
C LEU A 12 -10.43 0.25 -1.80
N ILE A 13 -9.50 -0.61 -2.22
CA ILE A 13 -9.13 -0.80 -3.63
C ILE A 13 -10.34 -1.29 -4.44
N ASN A 14 -11.00 -2.34 -3.96
CA ASN A 14 -12.09 -3.02 -4.66
C ASN A 14 -13.46 -2.36 -4.47
N SER A 15 -13.54 -1.22 -3.78
CA SER A 15 -14.80 -0.49 -3.66
C SER A 15 -15.39 -0.22 -5.06
N PRO A 16 -16.71 -0.42 -5.25
CA PRO A 16 -17.39 -0.01 -6.48
C PRO A 16 -17.23 1.48 -6.76
N SER A 17 -17.12 2.30 -5.71
CA SER A 17 -16.88 3.74 -5.83
C SER A 17 -15.45 4.09 -6.25
N THR A 18 -14.50 3.15 -6.26
CA THR A 18 -13.11 3.44 -6.66
C THR A 18 -13.03 3.67 -8.17
N THR A 19 -12.68 4.90 -8.54
CA THR A 19 -12.54 5.39 -9.92
C THR A 19 -11.10 5.68 -10.31
N GLY A 20 -10.18 5.76 -9.35
CA GLY A 20 -8.76 5.95 -9.62
C GLY A 20 -7.86 5.33 -8.57
N LEU A 21 -6.64 4.99 -8.97
CA LEU A 21 -5.62 4.45 -8.10
C LEU A 21 -4.23 4.84 -8.60
N ALA A 22 -3.31 5.05 -7.66
CA ALA A 22 -1.90 5.19 -7.97
C ALA A 22 -0.98 4.60 -6.90
N THR A 23 0.24 4.20 -7.29
CA THR A 23 1.32 3.77 -6.38
C THR A 23 2.69 4.18 -6.92
N LEU A 24 3.58 4.62 -6.02
CA LEU A 24 4.98 4.96 -6.32
C LEU A 24 5.97 3.85 -5.98
N ARG A 25 5.60 2.90 -5.13
CA ARG A 25 6.53 1.90 -4.59
C ARG A 25 6.22 0.53 -5.15
N HIS A 26 7.18 0.00 -5.92
CA HIS A 26 7.06 -1.30 -6.56
C HIS A 26 7.35 -2.44 -5.57
N TYR A 27 6.34 -3.29 -5.33
CA TYR A 27 6.38 -4.38 -4.34
C TYR A 27 7.59 -5.34 -4.45
N PRO A 28 8.11 -5.67 -5.65
CA PRO A 28 9.35 -6.44 -5.79
C PRO A 28 10.61 -5.83 -5.16
N MET A 29 10.73 -4.49 -5.13
CA MET A 29 11.87 -3.83 -4.49
C MET A 29 11.77 -3.89 -2.97
N GLU A 30 10.56 -3.79 -2.43
CA GLU A 30 10.31 -3.85 -0.98
C GLU A 30 10.84 -5.13 -0.35
N ARG A 31 10.80 -6.26 -1.08
CA ARG A 31 11.37 -7.53 -0.60
C ARG A 31 12.88 -7.45 -0.36
N ARG A 32 13.62 -6.88 -1.30
CA ARG A 32 15.09 -6.71 -1.20
C ARG A 32 15.45 -5.68 -0.13
N ILE A 33 14.71 -4.58 -0.07
CA ILE A 33 14.90 -3.53 0.94
C ILE A 33 14.67 -4.12 2.33
N TYR A 34 13.59 -4.88 2.53
CA TYR A 34 13.31 -5.52 3.81
C TYR A 34 14.41 -6.50 4.23
N GLN A 35 14.93 -7.32 3.32
CA GLN A 35 16.03 -8.24 3.64
C GLN A 35 17.29 -7.52 4.13
N LYS A 36 17.59 -6.36 3.54
CA LYS A 36 18.80 -5.60 3.86
C LYS A 36 18.66 -4.77 5.13
N PHE A 37 17.49 -4.17 5.35
CA PHE A 37 17.30 -3.14 6.39
C PHE A 37 16.34 -3.56 7.50
N GLY A 38 15.62 -4.66 7.33
CA GLY A 38 14.57 -5.08 8.26
C GLY A 38 13.38 -4.10 8.26
N SER A 39 13.26 -3.24 7.26
CA SER A 39 12.17 -2.27 7.13
C SER A 39 11.79 -2.09 5.66
N CYS A 40 10.51 -1.96 5.38
CA CYS A 40 9.99 -1.70 4.03
C CYS A 40 8.60 -1.06 4.13
N GLY A 41 8.05 -0.59 3.02
CA GLY A 41 6.71 -0.04 3.01
C GLY A 41 6.25 0.43 1.65
N PHE A 42 4.94 0.49 1.44
CA PHE A 42 4.32 0.96 0.21
C PHE A 42 3.25 2.01 0.51
N SER A 43 2.92 2.80 -0.50
CA SER A 43 1.89 3.82 -0.41
C SER A 43 0.95 3.73 -1.60
N LEU A 44 -0.34 3.92 -1.35
CA LEU A 44 -1.40 3.96 -2.37
C LEU A 44 -2.15 5.27 -2.27
N GLU A 45 -2.47 5.85 -3.41
CA GLU A 45 -3.53 6.86 -3.53
C GLU A 45 -4.74 6.19 -4.18
N ILE A 46 -5.92 6.35 -3.57
CA ILE A 46 -7.17 5.76 -4.05
C ILE A 46 -8.18 6.90 -4.17
N VAL A 47 -8.78 7.02 -5.35
CA VAL A 47 -9.84 7.99 -5.63
C VAL A 47 -11.17 7.26 -5.67
N GLN A 48 -12.13 7.74 -4.88
CA GLN A 48 -13.49 7.23 -4.83
C GLN A 48 -14.49 8.31 -5.25
N SER A 49 -15.57 7.92 -5.92
CA SER A 49 -16.68 8.78 -6.31
C SER A 49 -17.98 8.24 -5.71
N GLU A 50 -18.58 9.00 -4.79
CA GLU A 50 -19.87 8.67 -4.18
C GLU A 50 -20.78 9.91 -4.23
N GLY A 51 -21.96 9.77 -4.83
CA GLY A 51 -22.93 10.87 -4.94
C GLY A 51 -22.40 12.09 -5.69
N GLY A 52 -21.53 11.90 -6.68
CA GLY A 52 -20.92 12.99 -7.46
C GLY A 52 -19.78 13.74 -6.75
N LYS A 53 -19.44 13.36 -5.51
CA LYS A 53 -18.28 13.91 -4.78
C LYS A 53 -17.09 12.97 -4.92
N ARG A 54 -15.95 13.56 -5.29
CA ARG A 54 -14.67 12.87 -5.36
C ARG A 54 -13.99 12.92 -4.00
N ARG A 55 -13.59 11.77 -3.49
CA ARG A 55 -12.88 11.57 -2.22
C ARG A 55 -11.53 10.93 -2.50
N ARG A 56 -10.49 11.43 -1.84
CA ARG A 56 -9.14 10.85 -1.90
C ARG A 56 -8.83 10.12 -0.59
N VAL A 57 -8.28 8.91 -0.74
CA VAL A 57 -7.84 8.05 0.36
C VAL A 57 -6.37 7.71 0.14
N TYR A 58 -5.54 8.10 1.09
CA TYR A 58 -4.12 7.81 1.11
C TYR A 58 -3.86 6.65 2.07
N VAL A 59 -3.17 5.62 1.60
CA VAL A 59 -2.77 4.48 2.40
C VAL A 59 -1.25 4.45 2.47
N LEU A 60 -0.68 4.42 3.67
CA LEU A 60 0.75 4.21 3.90
C LEU A 60 0.92 2.98 4.79
N VAL A 61 1.61 1.95 4.27
CA VAL A 61 1.93 0.74 5.01
C VAL A 61 3.42 0.65 5.24
N GLU A 62 3.82 0.52 6.50
CA GLU A 62 5.21 0.41 6.93
C GLU A 62 5.37 -0.88 7.73
N ALA A 63 6.34 -1.71 7.37
CA ALA A 63 6.69 -2.93 8.09
C ALA A 63 8.11 -2.84 8.64
N GLN A 64 8.32 -3.34 9.85
CA GLN A 64 9.60 -3.30 10.53
C GLN A 64 9.84 -4.57 11.34
N ALA A 65 10.96 -5.24 11.08
CA ALA A 65 11.42 -6.43 11.77
C ALA A 65 11.79 -6.07 13.22
N ARG A 66 11.58 -7.03 14.13
CA ARG A 66 11.93 -6.85 15.53
C ARG A 66 13.44 -6.62 15.66
N GLY A 67 13.86 -5.51 16.25
CA GLY A 67 15.28 -5.20 16.43
C GLY A 67 15.97 -4.56 15.22
N ALA A 68 15.26 -4.27 14.12
CA ALA A 68 15.82 -3.52 12.99
C ALA A 68 16.35 -2.13 13.40
N MET A 69 15.73 -1.48 14.41
CA MET A 69 16.19 -0.18 14.94
C MET A 69 17.48 -0.25 15.77
N ARG A 70 17.96 -1.44 16.14
CA ARG A 70 19.11 -1.61 17.06
C ARG A 70 20.44 -1.91 16.37
N GLY A 71 20.53 -1.75 15.04
CA GLY A 71 21.72 -2.06 14.26
C GLY A 71 21.71 -3.46 13.65
N SER A 72 22.48 -3.62 12.56
CA SER A 72 22.39 -4.69 11.56
C SER A 72 22.37 -6.11 12.15
N LYS A 73 21.19 -6.71 12.20
CA LYS A 73 21.07 -8.17 12.28
C LYS A 73 21.01 -8.73 10.88
N THR A 74 21.80 -9.75 10.62
CA THR A 74 21.53 -10.68 9.51
C THR A 74 20.33 -11.55 9.90
N GLY A 75 19.53 -12.00 8.94
CA GLY A 75 18.46 -12.96 9.20
C GLY A 75 17.05 -12.40 9.38
N TYR A 76 16.75 -11.17 8.95
CA TYR A 76 15.41 -10.58 9.07
C TYR A 76 14.31 -11.41 8.39
N GLU A 77 14.66 -12.27 7.43
CA GLU A 77 13.73 -13.17 6.76
C GLU A 77 13.02 -14.14 7.74
N LYS A 78 13.71 -14.53 8.81
CA LYS A 78 13.16 -15.42 9.86
C LYS A 78 12.49 -14.64 10.99
N MET A 79 12.65 -13.32 11.03
CA MET A 79 12.18 -12.49 12.13
C MET A 79 10.75 -12.00 11.89
N GLY A 80 9.95 -12.08 12.96
CA GLY A 80 8.69 -11.36 13.03
C GLY A 80 8.92 -9.86 13.28
N GLY A 81 7.83 -9.10 13.26
CA GLY A 81 7.91 -7.66 13.42
C GLY A 81 6.56 -7.01 13.57
N ILE A 82 6.55 -5.69 13.38
CA ILE A 82 5.36 -4.86 13.42
C ILE A 82 5.06 -4.31 12.04
N VAL A 83 3.77 -4.11 11.77
CA VAL A 83 3.30 -3.37 10.61
C VAL A 83 2.32 -2.32 11.07
N LYS A 84 2.45 -1.13 10.48
CA LYS A 84 1.65 0.05 10.71
C LYS A 84 1.02 0.42 9.37
N CYS A 85 -0.29 0.59 9.35
CA CYS A 85 -1.03 1.08 8.20
C CYS A 85 -1.73 2.37 8.60
N VAL A 86 -1.42 3.46 7.92
CA VAL A 86 -2.09 4.75 8.07
C VAL A 86 -3.04 4.88 6.90
N ILE A 87 -4.31 5.13 7.18
CA ILE A 87 -5.33 5.44 6.18
C ILE A 87 -5.77 6.88 6.45
N ALA A 88 -5.47 7.77 5.52
CA ALA A 88 -5.80 9.18 5.56
C ALA A 88 -6.85 9.49 4.49
N GLU A 89 -7.82 10.31 4.84
CA GLU A 89 -8.94 10.66 3.97
C GLU A 89 -9.11 12.17 3.99
N ASP A 90 -9.20 12.77 2.81
CA ASP A 90 -9.58 14.17 2.71
C ASP A 90 -11.12 14.27 2.80
N VAL A 91 -11.59 14.94 3.85
CA VAL A 91 -13.00 15.26 4.06
C VAL A 91 -13.10 16.76 4.26
N ASP A 92 -13.62 17.46 3.25
CA ASP A 92 -13.86 18.91 3.25
C ASP A 92 -12.60 19.74 3.60
N GLY A 93 -11.44 19.37 3.03
CA GLY A 93 -10.16 20.07 3.25
C GLY A 93 -9.48 19.73 4.58
N LYS A 94 -9.98 18.73 5.31
CA LYS A 94 -9.38 18.20 6.54
C LYS A 94 -9.00 16.74 6.35
N LEU A 95 -7.71 16.46 6.54
CA LEU A 95 -7.19 15.10 6.59
C LEU A 95 -7.61 14.42 7.89
N LYS A 96 -8.54 13.47 7.81
CA LYS A 96 -8.82 12.52 8.89
C LYS A 96 -8.00 11.27 8.65
N TYR A 97 -7.24 10.84 9.65
CA TYR A 97 -6.48 9.60 9.54
C TYR A 97 -6.78 8.62 10.67
N ARG A 98 -6.72 7.34 10.33
CA ARG A 98 -6.75 6.22 11.28
C ARG A 98 -5.50 5.37 11.11
N VAL A 99 -5.02 4.81 12.22
CA VAL A 99 -3.82 3.97 12.24
C VAL A 99 -4.20 2.56 12.67
N LEU A 100 -3.94 1.59 11.81
CA LEU A 100 -4.02 0.18 12.12
C LEU A 100 -2.61 -0.34 12.41
N ARG A 101 -2.49 -1.19 13.42
CA ARG A 101 -1.23 -1.85 13.77
C ARG A 101 -1.44 -3.34 13.90
N GLY A 102 -0.38 -4.09 13.66
CA GLY A 102 -0.28 -5.42 14.23
C GLY A 102 1.07 -6.06 13.94
N ARG A 103 1.10 -7.38 14.04
CA ARG A 103 2.34 -8.15 14.00
C ARG A 103 2.31 -9.17 12.87
N TYR A 104 3.50 -9.60 12.45
CA TYR A 104 3.69 -10.74 11.56
C TYR A 104 4.79 -11.63 12.14
N ARG A 105 4.77 -12.93 11.83
CA ARG A 105 5.70 -13.92 12.42
C ARG A 105 7.03 -14.02 11.68
N ASN A 106 7.03 -13.80 10.38
CA ASN A 106 8.22 -13.84 9.53
C ASN A 106 7.98 -13.12 8.19
N MET A 107 9.05 -13.03 7.39
CA MET A 107 9.00 -12.39 6.08
C MET A 107 8.03 -13.08 5.11
N ALA A 108 7.96 -14.41 5.11
CA ALA A 108 7.04 -15.12 4.21
C ALA A 108 5.58 -14.75 4.48
N GLU A 109 5.17 -14.66 5.74
CA GLU A 109 3.83 -14.21 6.13
C GLU A 109 3.60 -12.73 5.78
N LEU A 110 4.59 -11.86 5.98
CA LEU A 110 4.49 -10.45 5.59
C LEU A 110 4.24 -10.33 4.08
N PHE A 111 5.10 -10.93 3.26
CA PHE A 111 5.06 -10.78 1.82
C PHE A 111 3.91 -11.54 1.15
N LYS A 112 3.41 -12.63 1.74
CA LYS A 112 2.16 -13.24 1.30
C LYS A 112 0.99 -12.24 1.38
N SER A 113 0.87 -11.52 2.50
CA SER A 113 -0.17 -10.50 2.67
C SER A 113 0.03 -9.28 1.77
N VAL A 114 1.28 -8.88 1.52
CA VAL A 114 1.59 -7.81 0.58
C VAL A 114 1.18 -8.21 -0.84
N GLU A 115 1.38 -9.47 -1.20
CA GLU A 115 0.99 -10.00 -2.50
C GLU A 115 -0.53 -9.98 -2.70
N GLU A 116 -1.31 -10.26 -1.66
CA GLU A 116 -2.78 -10.13 -1.72
C GLU A 116 -3.21 -8.69 -2.04
N VAL A 117 -2.61 -7.69 -1.39
CA VAL A 117 -2.88 -6.26 -1.68
C VAL A 117 -2.41 -5.90 -3.10
N ARG A 118 -1.24 -6.40 -3.50
CA ARG A 118 -0.67 -6.17 -4.83
C ARG A 118 -1.59 -6.70 -5.92
N SER A 119 -2.06 -7.94 -5.79
CA SER A 119 -2.96 -8.55 -6.77
C SER A 119 -4.25 -7.74 -6.90
N ALA A 120 -4.87 -7.35 -5.79
CA ALA A 120 -6.07 -6.51 -5.81
C ALA A 120 -5.81 -5.16 -6.50
N PHE A 121 -4.67 -4.51 -6.21
CA PHE A 121 -4.28 -3.26 -6.87
C PHE A 121 -4.20 -3.45 -8.40
N TYR A 122 -3.48 -4.46 -8.87
CA TYR A 122 -3.28 -4.67 -10.32
C TYR A 122 -4.55 -5.14 -11.04
N GLU A 123 -5.40 -5.91 -10.39
CA GLU A 123 -6.72 -6.27 -10.92
C GLU A 123 -7.57 -5.02 -11.13
N LYS A 124 -7.68 -4.16 -10.11
CA LYS A 124 -8.42 -2.89 -10.22
C LYS A 124 -7.76 -1.92 -11.22
N TYR A 125 -6.42 -1.89 -11.26
CA TYR A 125 -5.65 -1.08 -12.21
C TYR A 125 -6.01 -1.42 -13.66
N ARG A 126 -5.95 -2.72 -14.00
CA ARG A 126 -6.28 -3.21 -15.35
C ARG A 126 -7.74 -2.96 -15.71
N ALA A 127 -8.64 -3.05 -14.74
CA ALA A 127 -10.06 -2.73 -14.95
C ALA A 127 -10.27 -1.24 -15.26
N LEU A 128 -9.49 -0.34 -14.65
CA LEU A 128 -9.59 1.11 -14.85
C LEU A 128 -8.74 1.62 -16.03
N LYS A 129 -7.71 0.90 -16.45
CA LYS A 129 -6.83 1.25 -17.57
C LYS A 129 -6.47 0.00 -18.40
N PRO A 130 -7.35 -0.44 -19.30
CA PRO A 130 -7.12 -1.63 -20.12
C PRO A 130 -5.95 -1.41 -21.10
N GLY A 131 -5.12 -2.43 -21.29
CA GLY A 131 -4.04 -2.44 -22.29
C GLY A 131 -2.66 -1.96 -21.82
N VAL A 132 -2.45 -1.69 -20.54
CA VAL A 132 -1.14 -1.25 -20.01
C VAL A 132 -0.18 -2.42 -19.78
N ALA A 133 1.08 -2.24 -20.17
CA ALA A 133 2.15 -3.23 -20.05
C ALA A 133 2.63 -3.41 -18.59
N GLU A 134 3.11 -4.61 -18.26
CA GLU A 134 3.51 -5.03 -16.90
C GLU A 134 4.73 -4.30 -16.29
N LYS A 135 5.40 -3.39 -17.03
CA LYS A 135 6.71 -2.82 -16.66
C LYS A 135 6.69 -1.31 -16.45
N GLU A 136 5.70 -0.76 -15.76
CA GLU A 136 5.78 0.62 -15.29
C GLU A 136 6.40 0.66 -13.87
N ILE A 137 7.26 1.64 -13.58
CA ILE A 137 7.80 1.84 -12.22
C ILE A 137 6.77 2.57 -11.35
N PHE A 138 5.92 3.37 -11.99
CA PHE A 138 4.81 4.13 -11.44
C PHE A 138 3.52 3.67 -12.11
N HIS A 139 2.49 3.33 -11.32
CA HIS A 139 1.20 2.94 -11.88
C HIS A 139 0.16 3.94 -11.43
N ALA A 140 -0.50 4.59 -12.38
CA ALA A 140 -1.64 5.47 -12.14
C ALA A 140 -2.74 5.25 -13.19
N ALA A 141 -3.97 5.12 -12.71
CA ALA A 141 -5.17 4.96 -13.51
C ALA A 141 -6.28 5.83 -12.94
N GLY A 142 -7.00 6.56 -13.80
CA GLY A 142 -8.15 7.39 -13.39
C GLY A 142 -7.81 8.59 -12.51
N ILE A 143 -6.53 8.95 -12.38
CA ILE A 143 -6.07 10.20 -11.73
C ILE A 143 -5.37 11.04 -12.80
N PRO A 144 -5.83 12.26 -13.10
CA PRO A 144 -5.14 13.17 -14.01
C PRO A 144 -3.71 13.50 -13.55
N ASP A 145 -2.79 13.75 -14.50
CA ASP A 145 -1.37 13.95 -14.20
C ASP A 145 -1.11 15.17 -13.30
N ASP A 146 -1.87 16.25 -13.50
CA ASP A 146 -1.83 17.48 -12.69
C ASP A 146 -2.40 17.29 -11.28
N GLU A 147 -3.10 16.18 -11.05
CA GLU A 147 -3.71 15.83 -9.78
C GLU A 147 -2.91 14.80 -8.96
N LEU A 148 -1.85 14.22 -9.54
CA LEU A 148 -0.98 13.26 -8.87
C LEU A 148 -0.14 13.96 -7.79
N LEU A 149 -0.43 13.66 -6.52
CA LEU A 149 0.32 14.22 -5.38
C LEU A 149 1.46 13.32 -4.93
N LEU A 150 1.98 12.53 -5.86
CA LEU A 150 2.99 11.50 -5.63
C LEU A 150 4.38 12.07 -5.98
N GLY A 151 4.76 13.15 -5.28
CA GLY A 151 6.11 13.72 -5.28
C GLY A 151 6.96 13.12 -4.14
N VAL A 152 8.20 12.74 -4.45
CA VAL A 152 9.22 12.36 -3.45
C VAL A 152 9.79 13.62 -2.80
#